data_AF-A0A2M7CFS4-F1
#
_entry.id   AF-A0A2M7CFS4-F1
#
_cell.length_a   1.000
_cell.length_b   1.000
_cell.length_c   1.000
_cell.angle_alpha   90.00
_cell.angle_beta   90.00
_cell.angle_gamma   90.00
#
_symmetry.space_group_name_H-M   'P 1'
#
loop_
_entity.id
_entity.type
_entity.pdbx_description
1 polymer ?
#
loop_
_entity_poly.entity_id
_entity_poly.type
_entity_poly.pdbx_seq_one_letter_code
_entity_poly.pdbx_strand_id
1 'polypeptide(L)' 'AHVNKDIADYSFQLLKACVDIATDFGGRYLTTHIGLGFKSPNDLDYENALINLSKLVDYGDKKKLTICLENLPSGWT' A
#
# COMPACT_ATOMS: atom_id res chain seq x y z
N ALA A 1 -3.36 5.21 -4.00
CA ALA A 1 -2.61 5.77 -5.14
C ALA A 1 -3.50 6.07 -6.34
N HIS A 2 -4.66 5.44 -6.51
CA HIS A 2 -5.57 5.74 -7.63
C HIS A 2 -6.20 7.16 -7.51
N VAL A 3 -6.44 7.84 -8.63
CA VAL A 3 -7.11 9.17 -8.67
C VAL A 3 -8.56 9.15 -8.17
N ASN A 4 -9.27 8.05 -8.41
CA ASN A 4 -10.56 7.77 -7.76
C ASN A 4 -10.33 7.46 -6.27
N LYS A 5 -10.89 8.32 -5.41
CA LYS A 5 -10.74 8.25 -3.94
C LYS A 5 -11.33 6.99 -3.34
N ASP A 6 -12.47 6.51 -3.83
CA ASP A 6 -13.11 5.30 -3.29
C ASP A 6 -12.24 4.06 -3.54
N ILE A 7 -11.61 3.98 -4.72
CA ILE A 7 -10.66 2.91 -5.06
C ILE A 7 -9.41 3.02 -4.18
N ALA A 8 -8.90 4.24 -3.98
CA ALA A 8 -7.73 4.48 -3.15
C ALA A 8 -7.98 4.11 -1.68
N ASP A 9 -9.12 4.48 -1.12
CA ASP A 9 -9.52 4.19 0.26
C ASP A 9 -9.78 2.69 0.45
N TYR A 10 -10.45 2.04 -0.49
CA TYR A 10 -10.64 0.59 -0.47
C TYR A 10 -9.29 -0.14 -0.49
N SER A 11 -8.38 0.25 -1.39
CA SER A 11 -7.04 -0.33 -1.48
C SER A 11 -6.26 -0.14 -0.17
N PHE A 12 -6.39 1.03 0.45
CA PHE A 12 -5.76 1.30 1.74
C PHE A 12 -6.31 0.41 2.87
N GLN A 13 -7.63 0.19 2.94
CA GLN A 13 -8.19 -0.74 3.93
C GLN A 13 -7.76 -2.19 3.66
N LEU A 14 -7.68 -2.60 2.40
CA LEU A 14 -7.17 -3.93 2.04
C LEU A 14 -5.72 -4.12 2.50
N LEU A 15 -4.86 -3.12 2.28
CA LEU A 15 -3.47 -3.18 2.74
C LEU A 15 -3.35 -3.27 4.26
N LYS A 16 -4.21 -2.57 5.02
CA LYS A 16 -4.26 -2.73 6.49
C LYS A 16 -4.68 -4.14 6.90
N ALA A 17 -5.67 -4.73 6.22
CA ALA A 17 -6.06 -6.11 6.48
C ALA A 17 -4.90 -7.09 6.21
N CYS A 18 -4.09 -6.85 5.17
CA CYS A 18 -2.87 -7.63 4.94
C CYS A 18 -1.85 -7.47 6.07
N VAL A 19 -1.69 -6.28 6.64
CA VAL A 19 -0.84 -6.06 7.83
C VAL A 19 -1.35 -6.87 9.02
N ASP A 20 -2.67 -6.84 9.28
CA ASP A 20 -3.27 -7.62 10.37
C ASP A 20 -3.01 -9.11 10.19
N ILE A 21 -3.31 -9.66 9.01
CA ILE A 21 -3.07 -11.07 8.68
C ILE A 21 -1.59 -11.41 8.87
N ALA A 22 -0.68 -10.65 8.26
CA ALA A 22 0.74 -10.92 8.36
C ALA A 22 1.23 -10.90 9.82
N THR A 23 0.75 -9.95 10.63
CA THR A 23 1.07 -9.85 12.05
C THR A 23 0.55 -11.05 12.84
N ASP A 24 -0.68 -11.49 12.57
CA ASP A 24 -1.31 -12.64 13.24
C ASP A 24 -0.53 -13.94 12.98
N PHE A 25 0.14 -14.06 11.84
CA PHE A 25 1.05 -15.16 11.51
C PHE A 25 2.51 -14.94 11.98
N GLY A 26 2.78 -13.91 12.78
CA GLY A 26 4.12 -13.59 13.30
C GLY A 26 5.06 -12.97 12.27
N GLY A 27 4.52 -12.48 11.15
CA GLY A 27 5.25 -11.71 10.15
C GLY A 27 5.81 -10.42 10.72
N ARG A 28 7.00 -10.04 10.27
CA ARG A 28 7.70 -8.81 10.69
C ARG A 28 7.91 -7.81 9.55
N TYR A 29 7.68 -8.24 8.32
CA TYR A 29 7.87 -7.45 7.12
C TYR A 29 6.72 -7.72 6.16
N LEU A 30 6.22 -6.68 5.51
CA LEU A 30 5.26 -6.77 4.41
C LEU A 30 5.75 -5.88 3.27
N THR A 31 6.04 -6.49 2.13
CA THR A 31 6.33 -5.75 0.91
C THR A 31 5.03 -5.32 0.25
N THR A 32 4.93 -4.05 -0.11
CA THR A 32 3.78 -3.50 -0.83
C THR A 32 4.22 -2.81 -2.11
N HIS A 33 3.40 -2.98 -3.15
CA HIS A 33 3.58 -2.34 -4.44
C HIS A 33 2.36 -1.46 -4.74
N ILE A 34 2.60 -0.30 -5.35
CA ILE A 34 1.54 0.60 -5.84
C ILE A 34 1.67 0.76 -7.35
N GLY A 35 0.55 0.86 -8.06
CA GLY A 35 0.59 1.00 -9.51
C GLY A 35 0.45 -0.31 -10.29
N LEU A 36 0.11 -1.42 -9.61
CA LEU A 36 -0.14 -2.71 -10.27
C LEU A 36 -1.27 -2.61 -11.30
N GLY A 37 -0.97 -2.96 -12.56
CA GLY A 37 -1.97 -3.00 -13.64
C GLY A 37 -2.43 -1.63 -14.14
N PHE A 38 -1.77 -0.53 -13.73
CA PHE A 38 -2.07 0.80 -14.24
C PHE A 38 -1.60 0.95 -15.69
N LYS A 39 -2.47 1.48 -16.54
CA LYS A 39 -2.18 1.68 -17.97
C LYS A 39 -1.60 3.06 -18.28
N SER A 40 -1.79 4.02 -17.37
CA SER A 40 -1.31 5.39 -17.51
C SER A 40 -0.87 5.96 -16.16
N PRO A 41 0.20 6.78 -16.12
CA PRO A 41 0.55 7.58 -14.94
C PRO A 41 -0.57 8.55 -14.51
N ASN A 42 -1.47 8.93 -15.42
CA ASN A 42 -2.59 9.85 -15.12
C ASN A 42 -3.64 9.22 -14.18
N ASP A 43 -3.62 7.91 -14.02
CA ASP A 43 -4.50 7.19 -13.11
C ASP A 43 -3.97 7.22 -11.66
N LEU A 44 -2.75 7.75 -11.45
CA LEU A 44 -2.09 7.85 -10.15
C LEU A 44 -2.15 9.28 -9.59
N ASP A 45 -2.60 9.37 -8.34
CA ASP A 45 -2.44 10.53 -7.47
C ASP A 45 -1.28 10.25 -6.51
N TYR A 46 -0.12 10.83 -6.81
CA TYR A 46 1.11 10.63 -6.03
C TYR A 46 1.05 11.26 -4.63
N GLU A 47 0.37 12.38 -4.46
CA GLU A 47 0.20 13.01 -3.15
C GLU A 47 -0.66 12.13 -2.25
N ASN A 48 -1.79 11.64 -2.78
CA ASN A 48 -2.64 10.70 -2.05
C ASN A 48 -1.92 9.36 -1.82
N ALA A 49 -1.07 8.91 -2.74
CA ALA A 49 -0.24 7.72 -2.54
C ALA A 49 0.72 7.91 -1.36
N LEU A 50 1.44 9.04 -1.30
CA LEU A 50 2.36 9.36 -0.21
C LEU A 50 1.64 9.40 1.14
N ILE A 51 0.49 10.10 1.21
CA ILE A 51 -0.31 10.21 2.43
C ILE A 51 -0.75 8.82 2.92
N ASN A 52 -1.28 7.98 2.04
CA ASN A 52 -1.78 6.66 2.44
C ASN A 52 -0.66 5.67 2.75
N LEU A 53 0.47 5.75 2.06
CA LEU A 53 1.66 4.95 2.42
C LEU A 53 2.20 5.34 3.79
N SER A 54 2.30 6.64 4.12
CA SER A 54 2.71 7.08 5.45
C SER A 54 1.77 6.54 6.54
N LYS A 55 0.45 6.62 6.34
CA LYS A 55 -0.52 6.03 7.26
C LYS A 55 -0.37 4.52 7.40
N LEU A 56 0.00 3.82 6.32
CA LEU A 56 0.21 2.38 6.33
C LEU A 56 1.48 2.00 7.10
N VAL A 57 2.56 2.76 6.93
CA VAL A 57 3.79 2.63 7.72
C VAL A 57 3.49 2.82 9.21
N ASP A 58 2.82 3.91 9.58
CA ASP A 58 2.40 4.17 10.96
C ASP A 58 1.54 3.03 11.54
N TYR A 59 0.69 2.43 10.70
CA TYR A 59 -0.15 1.31 11.09
C TYR A 59 0.65 0.03 11.32
N GLY A 60 1.57 -0.30 10.41
CA GLY A 60 2.49 -1.42 10.54
C GLY A 60 3.38 -1.31 11.78
N ASP A 61 3.94 -0.13 12.04
CA ASP A 61 4.81 0.10 13.20
C ASP A 61 4.09 -0.16 14.53
N LYS A 62 2.83 0.27 14.65
CA LYS A 62 1.98 -0.04 15.82
C LYS A 62 1.75 -1.55 16.01
N LYS A 63 1.85 -2.33 14.94
CA LYS A 63 1.72 -3.79 14.89
C LYS A 63 3.07 -4.51 14.96
N LYS A 64 4.19 -3.79 15.08
CA LYS A 64 5.57 -4.32 15.03
C LYS A 64 5.90 -5.01 13.69
N LEU A 65 5.28 -4.53 12.61
CA LEU A 65 5.50 -5.01 11.26
C LEU A 65 6.04 -3.85 10.39
N THR A 66 7.18 -4.05 9.75
CA THR A 66 7.78 -3.06 8.86
C THR A 66 7.19 -3.16 7.45
N ILE A 67 6.72 -2.03 6.91
CA ILE A 67 6.28 -1.93 5.52
C ILE A 67 7.50 -1.66 4.63
N CYS A 68 7.67 -2.50 3.60
CA CYS A 68 8.70 -2.33 2.58
C CYS A 68 8.04 -1.89 1.27
N LEU A 69 8.34 -0.69 0.78
CA LEU A 69 7.81 -0.24 -0.50
C LEU A 69 8.65 -0.82 -1.64
N GLU A 70 8.02 -1.55 -2.55
CA GLU A 70 8.61 -1.99 -3.81
C GLU A 70 8.23 -1.02 -4.93
N ASN A 71 9.21 -0.22 -5.34
CA ASN A 71 9.04 0.77 -6.39
C ASN A 71 9.27 0.13 -7.77
N LEU A 72 8.20 -0.44 -8.34
CA LEU A 72 8.18 -0.78 -9.76
C LEU A 72 7.50 0.37 -10.52
N PRO A 73 8.19 1.07 -11.43
CA PRO A 73 7.62 2.18 -12.18
C PRO A 73 6.48 1.76 -13.14
N SER A 74 6.38 0.47 -13.48
CA SER A 74 5.29 -0.16 -14.23
C SER A 74 5.47 -1.68 -14.23
N GLY A 75 4.38 -2.46 -14.25
CA GLY A 75 4.47 -3.93 -14.33
C GLY A 75 3.21 -4.67 -13.85
N TRP A 76 3.26 -6.00 -13.94
CA TRP A 76 2.22 -6.93 -13.46
C TRP A 76 2.67 -7.77 -12.27
N THR A 77 3.88 -7.54 -11.77
CA THR A 77 4.54 -8.32 -10.72
C THR A 77 4.36 -7.67 -9.36
#